data_AF-A0A222SLM6-F1
#
_entry.id   AF-A0A222SLM6-F1
#
_cell.length_a   1.000
_cell.length_b   1.000
_cell.length_c   1.000
_cell.angle_alpha   90.00
_cell.angle_beta   90.00
_cell.angle_gamma   90.00
#
_symmetry.space_group_name_H-M   'P 1'
#
loop_
_entity.id
_entity.type
_entity.pdbx_description
1 polymer ?
#
loop_
_entity_poly.entity_id
_entity_poly.type
_entity_poly.pdbx_seq_one_letter_code
_entity_poly.pdbx_strand_id
1 'polypeptide(L)'
;MNTEFPAIDAVRESDQRHEARPADRVRACITAPETAPTDAHAGVWLEEDGGVWADYPTVPPDDHVLPLVWADDRPVSRGELRARGYVLSRIAVCRTELVSSFGTPQVDRSAQYACVWLINDGDVWADYPTADPKEDLVLPLVWAREQTDSRNELAERGYVFTRIGWSL
;
A
#
# COMPACT_ATOMS: atom_id res chain seq x y z
N MET A 1 33.67 -55.70 37.55
CA MET A 1 33.70 -55.80 36.08
C MET A 1 33.28 -54.44 35.55
N ASN A 2 34.23 -53.75 34.90
CA ASN A 2 34.09 -52.40 34.38
C ASN A 2 33.26 -52.40 33.10
N THR A 3 32.55 -51.30 32.85
CA THR A 3 32.15 -50.93 31.50
C THR A 3 32.43 -49.44 31.34
N GLU A 4 33.44 -49.12 30.53
CA GLU A 4 33.79 -47.77 30.09
C GLU A 4 32.98 -47.39 28.84
N PHE A 5 32.84 -46.07 28.67
CA PHE A 5 31.96 -45.31 27.79
C PHE A 5 32.34 -45.32 26.30
N PRO A 6 31.52 -44.69 25.42
CA PRO A 6 31.98 -43.36 24.99
C PRO A 6 30.90 -42.27 25.02
N ALA A 7 31.39 -41.04 25.17
CA ALA A 7 30.67 -39.79 25.10
C ALA A 7 30.10 -39.51 23.71
N ILE A 8 28.95 -38.83 23.66
CA ILE A 8 28.45 -38.15 22.47
C ILE A 8 28.33 -36.67 22.81
N ASP A 9 29.17 -35.89 22.15
CA ASP A 9 29.19 -34.43 22.19
C ASP A 9 27.92 -33.83 21.57
N ALA A 10 27.48 -32.75 22.21
CA ALA A 10 26.89 -31.53 21.66
C ALA A 10 26.04 -31.61 20.38
N VAL A 11 24.76 -31.23 20.49
CA VAL A 11 24.25 -30.11 19.69
C VAL A 11 23.36 -29.23 20.57
N ARG A 12 23.89 -28.04 20.81
CA ARG A 12 23.25 -26.81 21.25
C ARG A 12 21.98 -26.60 20.42
N GLU A 13 20.80 -26.82 20.99
CA GLU A 13 19.56 -26.24 20.45
C GLU A 13 19.72 -24.73 20.61
N SER A 14 20.17 -24.11 19.52
CA SER A 14 20.10 -22.68 19.35
C SER A 14 18.67 -22.28 19.59
N ASP A 15 18.43 -21.57 20.70
CA ASP A 15 17.36 -20.59 20.83
C ASP A 15 17.37 -19.76 19.55
N GLN A 16 16.60 -20.20 18.55
CA GLN A 16 16.14 -19.34 17.49
C GLN A 16 15.17 -18.39 18.18
N ARG A 17 15.75 -17.37 18.82
CA ARG A 17 15.11 -16.08 18.92
C ARG A 17 14.67 -15.79 17.50
N HIS A 18 13.38 -15.99 17.25
CA HIS A 18 12.69 -15.28 16.20
C HIS A 18 12.96 -13.82 16.53
N GLU A 19 14.01 -13.26 15.93
CA GLU A 19 14.04 -11.83 15.72
C GLU A 19 12.73 -11.55 15.01
N ALA A 20 11.79 -10.94 15.74
CA ALA A 20 10.60 -10.39 15.16
C ALA A 20 11.13 -9.46 14.06
N ARG A 21 11.06 -9.91 12.80
CA ARG A 21 11.26 -9.01 11.66
C ARG A 21 10.40 -7.80 11.99
N PRO A 22 10.98 -6.58 12.10
CA PRO A 22 10.14 -5.40 12.24
C PRO A 22 9.13 -5.50 11.11
N ALA A 23 7.83 -5.48 11.43
CA ALA A 23 6.77 -5.58 10.43
C ALA A 23 7.17 -4.64 9.30
N ASP A 24 7.33 -5.17 8.08
CA ASP A 24 7.84 -4.40 6.95
C ASP A 24 6.94 -3.16 6.82
N ARG A 25 7.44 -2.01 7.27
CA ARG A 25 6.60 -0.83 7.45
C ARG A 25 6.35 -0.22 6.08
N VAL A 26 5.07 -0.04 5.78
CA VAL A 26 4.61 0.73 4.63
C VAL A 26 5.17 2.15 4.72
N ARG A 27 5.59 2.72 3.57
CA ARG A 27 6.27 4.02 3.57
C ARG A 27 5.92 4.88 2.36
N ALA A 28 5.86 6.18 2.59
CA ALA A 28 5.88 7.19 1.53
C ALA A 28 7.24 7.14 0.82
N CYS A 29 7.21 7.19 -0.52
CA CYS A 29 8.40 7.27 -1.36
C CYS A 29 8.74 8.73 -1.72
N ILE A 30 7.77 9.63 -1.59
CA ILE A 30 7.90 11.07 -1.84
C ILE A 30 7.16 11.81 -0.73
N THR A 31 7.70 12.95 -0.29
CA THR A 31 6.99 13.85 0.62
C THR A 31 6.01 14.71 -0.17
N ALA A 32 4.72 14.64 0.17
CA ALA A 32 3.71 15.46 -0.47
C ALA A 32 3.92 16.95 -0.16
N PRO A 33 3.61 17.87 -1.10
CA PRO A 33 3.52 19.29 -0.80
C PRO A 33 2.58 19.59 0.36
N GLU A 34 2.88 20.63 1.14
CA GLU A 34 2.05 21.01 2.29
C GLU A 34 0.65 21.49 1.90
N THR A 35 0.53 22.12 0.73
CA THR A 35 -0.72 22.69 0.22
C THR A 35 -1.14 22.02 -1.07
N ALA A 36 -2.45 21.90 -1.27
CA ALA A 36 -3.05 21.44 -2.51
C ALA A 36 -2.64 22.37 -3.67
N PRO A 37 -2.40 21.84 -4.88
CA PRO A 37 -2.17 22.68 -6.05
C PRO A 37 -3.40 23.54 -6.39
N THR A 38 -4.61 22.98 -6.23
CA THR A 38 -5.90 23.69 -6.40
C THR A 38 -6.95 23.10 -5.45
N ASP A 39 -8.07 23.80 -5.27
CA ASP A 39 -9.21 23.35 -4.44
C ASP A 39 -9.93 22.12 -5.01
N ALA A 40 -9.65 21.74 -6.26
CA ALA A 40 -10.18 20.52 -6.85
C ALA A 40 -9.40 19.27 -6.40
N HIS A 41 -8.21 19.44 -5.80
CA HIS A 41 -7.39 18.29 -5.44
C HIS A 41 -7.79 17.70 -4.09
N ALA A 42 -7.98 16.38 -4.06
CA ALA A 42 -8.11 15.59 -2.84
C ALA A 42 -6.73 15.19 -2.31
N GLY A 43 -6.51 15.30 -1.00
CA GLY A 43 -5.32 14.73 -0.36
C GLY A 43 -5.31 13.21 -0.48
N VAL A 44 -4.17 12.64 -0.81
CA VAL A 44 -3.94 11.19 -0.80
C VAL A 44 -3.10 10.85 0.40
N TRP A 45 -3.54 9.86 1.17
CA TRP A 45 -2.99 9.52 2.47
C TRP A 45 -2.55 8.06 2.52
N LEU A 46 -1.44 7.83 3.21
CA LEU A 46 -0.93 6.53 3.57
C LEU A 46 -1.16 6.33 5.06
N GLU A 47 -1.95 5.33 5.40
CA GLU A 47 -2.20 4.90 6.76
C GLU A 47 -1.08 3.93 7.19
N GLU A 48 -0.70 3.92 8.48
CA GLU A 48 0.47 3.20 9.02
C GLU A 48 0.43 1.68 8.80
N ASP A 49 -0.74 1.05 8.90
CA ASP A 49 -0.93 -0.38 8.59
C ASP A 49 -0.87 -0.67 7.09
N GLY A 50 -1.03 0.36 6.26
CA GLY A 50 -0.71 0.34 4.85
C GLY A 50 -1.88 0.57 3.92
N GLY A 51 -3.00 1.06 4.45
CA GLY A 51 -4.13 1.49 3.63
C GLY A 51 -3.79 2.75 2.84
N VAL A 52 -4.30 2.84 1.61
CA VAL A 52 -4.29 4.08 0.85
C VAL A 52 -5.67 4.72 0.98
N TRP A 53 -5.72 6.02 1.25
CA TRP A 53 -6.95 6.76 1.46
C TRP A 53 -6.92 8.06 0.66
N ALA A 54 -8.08 8.63 0.37
CA ALA A 54 -8.19 9.95 -0.23
C ALA A 54 -9.28 10.78 0.45
N ASP A 55 -9.09 12.10 0.47
CA ASP A 55 -10.11 13.04 0.94
C ASP A 55 -11.40 12.86 0.11
N TYR A 56 -12.52 12.76 0.79
CA TYR A 56 -13.84 12.77 0.17
C TYR A 56 -14.33 14.22 0.08
N PRO A 57 -14.66 14.71 -1.13
CA PRO A 57 -15.07 16.10 -1.31
C PRO A 57 -16.45 16.35 -0.70
N THR A 58 -16.50 17.08 0.40
CA THR A 58 -17.73 17.53 1.07
C THR A 58 -18.00 19.01 0.86
N VAL A 59 -19.26 19.44 1.04
CA VAL A 59 -19.65 20.84 1.07
C VAL A 59 -20.49 21.10 2.35
N PRO A 60 -19.99 21.87 3.34
CA PRO A 60 -18.68 22.53 3.38
C PRO A 60 -17.50 21.53 3.41
N PRO A 61 -16.27 21.97 3.04
CA PRO A 61 -15.07 21.13 3.14
C PRO A 61 -14.87 20.61 4.55
N ASP A 62 -14.54 19.33 4.67
CA ASP A 62 -14.37 18.63 5.94
C ASP A 62 -13.26 17.57 5.81
N ASP A 63 -12.92 16.89 6.91
CA ASP A 63 -11.81 15.95 6.99
C ASP A 63 -12.19 14.49 6.68
N HIS A 64 -13.26 14.31 5.90
CA HIS A 64 -13.75 12.98 5.52
C HIS A 64 -12.79 12.32 4.53
N VAL A 65 -12.53 11.04 4.72
CA VAL A 65 -11.68 10.22 3.86
C VAL A 65 -12.37 8.92 3.47
N LEU A 66 -11.96 8.36 2.34
CA LEU A 66 -12.34 7.03 1.89
C LEU A 66 -11.11 6.18 1.57
N PRO A 67 -11.15 4.87 1.88
CA PRO A 67 -10.10 3.98 1.44
C PRO A 67 -10.14 3.86 -0.10
N LEU A 68 -8.95 3.78 -0.67
CA LEU A 68 -8.71 3.61 -2.09
C LEU A 68 -8.41 2.14 -2.37
N VAL A 69 -9.19 1.54 -3.27
CA VAL A 69 -9.11 0.12 -3.65
C VAL A 69 -8.98 -0.01 -5.17
N TRP A 70 -8.44 -1.12 -5.65
CA TRP A 70 -8.34 -1.37 -7.09
C TRP A 70 -9.70 -1.32 -7.78
N ALA A 71 -9.71 -0.63 -8.91
CA ALA A 71 -10.82 -0.57 -9.84
C ALA A 71 -10.80 -1.77 -10.79
N ASP A 72 -11.80 -2.65 -10.65
CA ASP A 72 -12.05 -3.81 -11.53
C ASP A 72 -10.81 -4.72 -11.76
N ASP A 73 -10.95 -5.77 -12.59
CA ASP A 73 -9.96 -6.86 -12.74
C ASP A 73 -9.09 -6.79 -14.00
N ARG A 74 -9.01 -5.63 -14.66
CA ARG A 74 -8.30 -5.47 -15.95
C ARG A 74 -7.03 -4.63 -15.81
N PRO A 75 -5.93 -5.20 -15.29
CA PRO A 75 -4.67 -4.49 -15.16
C PRO A 75 -4.12 -4.07 -16.53
N VAL A 76 -3.45 -2.92 -16.54
CA VAL A 76 -2.77 -2.36 -17.72
C VAL A 76 -1.28 -2.28 -17.43
N SER A 77 -0.44 -2.45 -18.46
CA SER A 77 1.01 -2.32 -18.27
C SER A 77 1.43 -0.86 -18.10
N ARG A 78 2.41 -0.59 -17.23
CA ARG A 78 3.02 0.75 -17.08
C ARG A 78 3.65 1.23 -18.40
N GLY A 79 4.16 0.30 -19.21
CA GLY A 79 4.72 0.60 -20.54
C GLY A 79 3.65 1.17 -21.49
N GLU A 80 2.45 0.59 -21.48
CA GLU A 80 1.32 1.08 -22.27
C GLU A 80 0.84 2.46 -21.80
N LEU A 81 0.77 2.71 -20.49
CA LEU A 81 0.45 4.03 -19.96
C LEU A 81 1.48 5.08 -20.42
N ARG A 82 2.78 4.76 -20.34
CA ARG A 82 3.84 5.65 -20.85
C ARG A 82 3.72 5.90 -22.36
N ALA A 83 3.38 4.87 -23.14
CA ALA A 83 3.16 5.00 -24.58
C ALA A 83 1.98 5.92 -24.92
N ARG A 84 0.98 6.01 -24.03
CA ARG A 84 -0.14 6.95 -24.12
C ARG A 84 0.19 8.36 -23.63
N GLY A 85 1.41 8.60 -23.12
CA GLY A 85 1.89 9.90 -22.64
C GLY A 85 1.82 10.09 -21.13
N TYR A 86 1.38 9.09 -20.37
CA TYR A 86 1.30 9.20 -18.91
C TYR A 86 2.67 9.10 -18.24
N VAL A 87 2.88 9.93 -17.23
CA VAL A 87 4.05 9.87 -16.34
C VAL A 87 3.61 9.30 -15.00
N LEU A 88 4.21 8.18 -14.61
CA LEU A 88 3.93 7.53 -13.32
C LEU A 88 4.99 7.92 -12.30
N SER A 89 4.56 8.59 -11.23
CA SER A 89 5.41 8.97 -10.10
C SER A 89 5.10 8.07 -8.91
N ARG A 90 6.09 7.31 -8.42
CA ARG A 90 5.89 6.45 -7.24
C ARG A 90 5.78 7.31 -5.99
N ILE A 91 4.64 7.28 -5.31
CA ILE A 91 4.40 8.11 -4.12
C ILE A 91 4.45 7.31 -2.81
N ALA A 92 4.20 6.00 -2.85
CA ALA A 92 4.23 5.15 -1.65
C ALA A 92 4.45 3.67 -1.97
N VAL A 93 4.55 2.87 -0.90
CA VAL A 93 4.46 1.40 -0.90
C VAL A 93 3.40 1.02 0.11
N CYS A 94 2.33 0.37 -0.31
CA CYS A 94 1.17 0.00 0.52
C CYS A 94 1.06 -1.52 0.69
N ARG A 95 0.18 -1.98 1.59
CA ARG A 95 -0.14 -3.41 1.67
C ARG A 95 -1.12 -3.78 0.55
N THR A 96 -0.75 -4.81 -0.20
CA THR A 96 -1.56 -5.33 -1.31
C THR A 96 -2.97 -5.74 -0.86
N GLU A 97 -3.10 -6.34 0.32
CA GLU A 97 -4.38 -6.82 0.85
C GLU A 97 -5.37 -5.69 1.17
N LEU A 98 -4.88 -4.49 1.50
CA LEU A 98 -5.71 -3.35 1.91
C LEU A 98 -6.24 -2.53 0.73
N VAL A 99 -5.62 -2.67 -0.45
CA VAL A 99 -6.09 -2.06 -1.70
C VAL A 99 -6.87 -3.06 -2.57
N SER A 100 -7.02 -4.31 -2.13
CA SER A 100 -7.77 -5.30 -2.89
C SER A 100 -9.23 -5.39 -2.48
N SER A 101 -10.13 -5.07 -3.42
CA SER A 101 -11.59 -5.17 -3.23
C SER A 101 -12.10 -6.61 -3.02
N PHE A 102 -11.36 -7.64 -3.48
CA PHE A 102 -11.82 -9.03 -3.51
C PHE A 102 -10.84 -10.03 -2.86
N GLY A 103 -9.89 -9.52 -2.06
CA GLY A 103 -8.75 -10.28 -1.53
C GLY A 103 -7.61 -10.41 -2.54
N THR A 104 -6.42 -10.81 -2.10
CA THR A 104 -5.21 -10.84 -2.95
C THR A 104 -5.45 -11.68 -4.22
N PRO A 105 -5.08 -11.20 -5.42
CA PRO A 105 -5.24 -11.95 -6.65
C PRO A 105 -4.62 -13.34 -6.53
N GLN A 106 -5.26 -14.35 -7.13
CA GLN A 106 -4.73 -15.72 -7.09
C GLN A 106 -3.38 -15.88 -7.80
N VAL A 107 -2.97 -14.87 -8.57
CA VAL A 107 -1.83 -14.90 -9.51
C VAL A 107 -0.48 -14.79 -8.77
N ASP A 108 -0.42 -14.02 -7.68
CA ASP A 108 0.73 -14.05 -6.76
C ASP A 108 0.30 -13.74 -5.32
N ARG A 109 0.25 -14.77 -4.48
CA ARG A 109 -0.03 -14.64 -3.04
C ARG A 109 1.19 -14.19 -2.24
N SER A 110 2.36 -14.01 -2.87
CA SER A 110 3.62 -13.71 -2.18
C SER A 110 3.94 -12.22 -2.09
N ALA A 111 3.43 -11.38 -3.01
CA ALA A 111 3.63 -9.94 -2.98
C ALA A 111 2.82 -9.27 -1.85
N GLN A 112 3.46 -9.10 -0.69
CA GLN A 112 2.90 -8.43 0.47
C GLN A 112 2.65 -6.92 0.25
N TYR A 113 3.41 -6.32 -0.67
CA TYR A 113 3.41 -4.87 -0.90
C TYR A 113 3.22 -4.52 -2.37
N ALA A 114 2.50 -3.42 -2.61
CA ALA A 114 2.31 -2.82 -3.94
C ALA A 114 2.83 -1.38 -3.94
N CYS A 115 3.53 -0.95 -5.00
CA CYS A 115 3.85 0.47 -5.15
C CYS A 115 2.58 1.24 -5.52
N VAL A 116 2.44 2.42 -4.92
CA VAL A 116 1.38 3.37 -5.27
C VAL A 116 1.99 4.44 -6.17
N TRP A 117 1.28 4.75 -7.25
CA TRP A 117 1.69 5.68 -8.29
C TRP A 117 0.68 6.81 -8.41
N LEU A 118 1.15 8.03 -8.57
CA LEU A 118 0.37 9.18 -9.03
C LEU A 118 0.69 9.40 -10.50
N ILE A 119 -0.32 9.46 -11.35
CA ILE A 119 -0.14 9.85 -12.75
C ILE A 119 -0.28 11.36 -12.90
N ASN A 120 0.31 11.91 -13.96
CA ASN A 120 0.27 13.35 -14.25
C ASN A 120 -1.14 13.92 -14.50
N ASP A 121 -2.14 13.07 -14.77
CA ASP A 121 -3.54 13.46 -14.92
C ASP A 121 -4.30 13.45 -13.59
N GLY A 122 -3.62 13.09 -12.48
CA GLY A 122 -4.15 13.16 -11.12
C GLY A 122 -4.61 11.82 -10.56
N ASP A 123 -4.84 10.79 -11.37
CA ASP A 123 -5.31 9.50 -10.86
C ASP A 123 -4.24 8.78 -10.01
N VAL A 124 -4.71 8.04 -9.01
CA VAL A 124 -3.88 7.15 -8.19
C VAL A 124 -3.98 5.73 -8.71
N TRP A 125 -2.85 5.03 -8.78
CA TRP A 125 -2.74 3.65 -9.28
C TRP A 125 -1.90 2.83 -8.31
N ALA A 126 -2.03 1.50 -8.36
CA ALA A 126 -1.16 0.60 -7.61
C ALA A 126 -0.71 -0.59 -8.47
N ASP A 127 0.49 -1.11 -8.16
CA ASP A 127 1.00 -2.34 -8.78
C ASP A 127 0.01 -3.48 -8.59
N TYR A 128 -0.29 -4.20 -9.67
CA TYR A 128 -1.07 -5.43 -9.63
C TYR A 128 -0.11 -6.63 -9.54
N PRO A 129 -0.18 -7.45 -8.47
CA PRO A 129 0.69 -8.62 -8.31
C PRO A 129 0.52 -9.64 -9.45
N THR A 130 1.64 -10.07 -10.02
CA THR A 130 1.71 -11.06 -11.09
C THR A 130 2.68 -12.18 -10.73
N ALA A 131 2.47 -13.37 -11.31
CA ALA A 131 3.38 -14.49 -11.14
C ALA A 131 4.74 -14.27 -11.82
N ASP A 132 4.78 -13.45 -12.88
CA ASP A 132 6.02 -13.03 -13.53
C ASP A 132 6.41 -11.62 -13.06
N PRO A 133 7.50 -11.44 -12.30
CA PRO A 133 7.93 -10.15 -11.78
C PRO A 133 8.37 -9.16 -12.87
N LYS A 134 8.44 -9.58 -14.14
CA LYS A 134 8.67 -8.68 -15.29
C LYS A 134 7.40 -8.00 -15.78
N GLU A 135 6.23 -8.50 -15.36
CA GLU A 135 4.95 -7.89 -15.72
C GLU A 135 4.72 -6.66 -14.84
N ASP A 136 5.00 -5.50 -15.42
CA ASP A 136 4.79 -4.19 -14.83
C ASP A 136 3.31 -3.77 -14.89
N LEU A 137 2.42 -4.56 -14.30
CA LEU A 137 0.98 -4.31 -14.32
C LEU A 137 0.53 -3.38 -13.20
N VAL A 138 -0.43 -2.51 -13.49
CA VAL A 138 -1.05 -1.59 -12.54
C VAL A 138 -2.56 -1.54 -12.73
N LEU A 139 -3.27 -1.22 -11.65
CA LEU A 139 -4.70 -0.91 -11.65
C LEU A 139 -4.94 0.49 -11.08
N PRO A 140 -5.95 1.23 -11.58
CA PRO A 140 -6.35 2.47 -10.95
C PRO A 140 -6.92 2.17 -9.57
N LEU A 141 -6.68 3.07 -8.62
CA LEU A 141 -7.32 3.07 -7.33
C LEU A 141 -8.52 4.00 -7.37
N VAL A 142 -9.66 3.50 -6.91
CA VAL A 142 -10.92 4.25 -6.79
C VAL A 142 -11.40 4.20 -5.36
N TRP A 143 -12.23 5.16 -4.97
CA TRP A 143 -12.88 5.10 -3.66
C TRP A 143 -13.65 3.79 -3.50
N ALA A 144 -13.46 3.14 -2.35
CA ALA A 144 -14.35 2.10 -1.92
C ALA A 144 -15.78 2.67 -1.87
N ARG A 145 -16.76 1.90 -2.33
CA ARG A 145 -18.16 2.36 -2.47
C ARG A 145 -18.92 2.52 -1.14
N GLU A 146 -18.21 2.51 -0.03
CA GLU A 146 -18.80 2.51 1.31
C GLU A 146 -18.61 3.87 1.99
N GLN A 147 -19.33 4.05 3.10
CA GLN A 147 -19.46 5.28 3.86
C GLN A 147 -18.10 5.92 4.18
N THR A 148 -18.05 7.25 4.13
CA THR A 148 -16.87 8.04 4.50
C THR A 148 -16.65 8.04 6.00
N ASP A 149 -15.39 8.03 6.42
CA ASP A 149 -15.00 8.20 7.82
C ASP A 149 -14.32 9.56 8.02
N SER A 150 -14.50 10.19 9.19
CA SER A 150 -13.72 11.37 9.56
C SER A 150 -12.31 10.96 9.94
N ARG A 151 -11.30 11.65 9.38
CA ARG A 151 -9.91 11.36 9.72
C ARG A 151 -9.59 11.65 11.19
N ASN A 152 -10.22 12.65 11.81
CA ASN A 152 -10.08 12.94 13.23
C ASN A 152 -10.63 11.78 14.08
N GLU A 153 -11.80 11.24 13.76
CA GLU A 153 -12.36 10.07 14.46
C GLU A 153 -11.47 8.84 14.30
N LEU A 154 -10.90 8.63 13.10
CA LEU A 154 -9.92 7.57 12.87
C LEU A 154 -8.65 7.79 13.70
N ALA A 155 -8.16 9.03 13.82
CA ALA A 155 -7.00 9.35 14.65
C ALA A 155 -7.26 9.08 16.14
N GLU A 156 -8.46 9.39 16.65
CA GLU A 156 -8.88 9.03 18.02
C GLU A 156 -8.91 7.51 18.25
N ARG A 157 -9.17 6.74 17.18
CA ARG A 157 -9.12 5.27 17.17
C ARG A 157 -7.71 4.71 16.96
N GLY A 158 -6.70 5.56 16.82
CA GLY A 158 -5.28 5.18 16.72
C GLY A 158 -4.73 5.11 15.29
N TYR A 159 -5.50 5.50 14.28
CA TYR A 159 -5.00 5.53 12.90
C TYR A 159 -4.02 6.69 12.71
N VAL A 160 -2.90 6.42 12.03
CA VAL A 160 -1.87 7.42 11.74
C VAL A 160 -1.76 7.59 10.24
N PHE A 161 -2.05 8.80 9.76
CA PHE A 161 -2.01 9.14 8.35
C PHE A 161 -0.80 10.00 8.00
N THR A 162 -0.12 9.64 6.92
CA THR A 162 0.91 10.46 6.27
C THR A 162 0.38 10.90 4.91
N ARG A 163 0.36 12.22 4.63
CA ARG A 163 0.00 12.68 3.28
C ARG A 163 1.09 12.30 2.29
N ILE A 164 0.71 11.64 1.21
CA ILE A 164 1.63 11.14 0.17
C ILE A 164 1.42 11.78 -1.20
N GLY A 165 0.33 12.52 -1.38
CA GLY A 165 0.11 13.28 -2.62
C GLY A 165 -1.18 14.07 -2.64
N TRP A 166 -1.49 14.57 -3.83
CA TRP A 166 -2.72 15.28 -4.17
C TRP A 166 -3.24 14.67 -5.48
N SER A 167 -4.47 14.16 -5.46
CA SER A 167 -5.20 13.63 -6.63
C SER A 167 -6.12 14.70 -7.17
N LEU A 168 -6.34 14.73 -8.48
CA LEU A 168 -7.44 15.50 -9.07
C LEU A 168 -8.78 14.78 -8.90
#